data_AF-A0A937SDA9-F1
#
_entry.id   AF-A0A937SDA9-F1
#
_cell.length_a   1.000
_cell.length_b   1.000
_cell.length_c   1.000
_cell.angle_alpha   90.00
_cell.angle_beta   90.00
_cell.angle_gamma   90.00
#
_symmetry.space_group_name_H-M   'P 1'
#
loop_
_entity.id
_entity.type
_entity.pdbx_description
1 polymer ?
#
loop_
_entity_poly.entity_id
_entity_poly.type
_entity_poly.pdbx_seq_one_letter_code
_entity_poly.pdbx_strand_id
1 'polypeptide(L)'
;MHPHLSITAVISHGLRASEASALNVEHWNGKILKVHRSKGQNVSEVPLSREARSHLETYLEWRRQQGGMFEPLPESPMFLAQDPKSAGQRLGYKGLHRMVKKLGAIAGVEDLNPHRFRHTFGTEVIRRGVDPLFGKELMGIKRDRVFQRYTKGVFKQAAAEAYLKAIGEDENL
;
A
#
# COMPACT_ATOMS: atom_id res chain seq x y z
N MET A 1 -17.19 -11.11 2.84
CA MET A 1 -16.01 -10.36 2.34
C MET A 1 -15.06 -10.12 3.52
N HIS A 2 -13.75 -10.18 3.30
CA HIS A 2 -12.72 -10.02 4.34
C HIS A 2 -11.92 -8.71 4.12
N PRO A 3 -12.37 -7.57 4.68
CA PRO A 3 -11.71 -6.27 4.44
C PRO A 3 -10.23 -6.25 4.86
N HIS A 4 -9.87 -7.11 5.81
CA HIS A 4 -8.49 -7.28 6.27
C HIS A 4 -7.54 -7.85 5.20
N LEU A 5 -8.03 -8.58 4.20
CA LEU A 5 -7.20 -9.09 3.11
C LEU A 5 -6.72 -7.96 2.20
N SER A 6 -7.63 -7.04 1.84
CA SER A 6 -7.32 -5.89 0.98
C SER A 6 -6.21 -5.02 1.57
N ILE A 7 -6.36 -4.61 2.83
CA ILE A 7 -5.35 -3.76 3.48
C ILE A 7 -4.04 -4.50 3.73
N THR A 8 -4.09 -5.78 4.12
CA THR A 8 -2.87 -6.59 4.30
C THR A 8 -2.11 -6.71 2.99
N ALA A 9 -2.81 -6.98 1.89
CA ALA A 9 -2.22 -7.04 0.55
C ALA A 9 -1.57 -5.72 0.14
N VAL A 10 -2.19 -4.57 0.44
CA VAL A 10 -1.60 -3.25 0.17
C VAL A 10 -0.38 -2.97 1.04
N ILE A 11 -0.41 -3.22 2.36
CA ILE A 11 0.76 -2.94 3.23
C ILE A 11 1.93 -3.90 2.96
N SER A 12 1.69 -5.07 2.38
CA SER A 12 2.75 -5.97 1.88
C SER A 12 3.59 -5.34 0.76
N HIS A 13 3.15 -4.24 0.16
CA HIS A 13 3.90 -3.46 -0.84
C HIS A 13 4.75 -2.33 -0.21
N GLY A 14 5.13 -2.51 1.05
CA GLY A 14 6.12 -1.65 1.70
C GLY A 14 5.58 -0.34 2.27
N LEU A 15 4.27 -0.12 2.31
CA LEU A 15 3.70 1.09 2.93
C LEU A 15 3.89 1.09 4.46
N ARG A 16 4.10 2.26 5.06
CA ARG A 16 3.96 2.44 6.50
C ARG A 16 2.48 2.42 6.85
N ALA A 17 2.16 1.95 8.06
CA ALA A 17 0.77 1.92 8.55
C ALA A 17 0.09 3.30 8.50
N SER A 18 0.82 4.38 8.82
CA SER A 18 0.29 5.74 8.78
C SER A 18 -0.09 6.18 7.37
N GLU A 19 0.67 5.76 6.36
CA GLU A 19 0.42 6.11 4.96
C GLU A 19 -0.75 5.32 4.42
N ALA A 20 -0.79 4.00 4.68
CA ALA A 20 -1.94 3.17 4.32
C ALA A 20 -3.23 3.68 4.99
N SER A 21 -3.16 4.12 6.24
CA SER A 21 -4.29 4.72 6.96
C SER A 21 -4.72 6.07 6.38
N ALA A 22 -3.86 6.77 5.63
CA ALA A 22 -4.12 8.10 5.07
C ALA A 22 -4.61 8.08 3.61
N LEU A 23 -4.70 6.90 2.97
CA LEU A 23 -5.13 6.78 1.59
C LEU A 23 -6.60 7.19 1.40
N ASN A 24 -6.87 7.88 0.30
CA ASN A 24 -8.20 8.09 -0.27
C ASN A 24 -8.39 7.18 -1.48
N VAL A 25 -9.64 6.93 -1.88
CA VAL A 25 -9.94 6.08 -3.04
C VAL A 25 -9.31 6.63 -4.32
N GLU A 26 -9.30 7.95 -4.51
CA GLU A 26 -8.69 8.62 -5.67
C GLU A 26 -7.18 8.36 -5.85
N HIS A 27 -6.49 7.93 -4.80
CA HIS A 27 -5.06 7.60 -4.89
C HIS A 27 -4.81 6.30 -5.67
N TRP A 28 -5.85 5.52 -5.96
CA TRP A 28 -5.77 4.28 -6.69
C TRP A 28 -6.28 4.46 -8.13
N ASN A 29 -5.49 4.04 -9.12
CA ASN A 29 -5.86 4.13 -10.53
C ASN A 29 -6.10 2.77 -11.22
N GLY A 30 -6.19 1.68 -10.46
CA GLY A 30 -6.33 0.32 -10.99
C GLY A 30 -5.01 -0.45 -11.15
N LYS A 31 -3.85 0.23 -11.09
CA LYS A 31 -2.53 -0.41 -11.16
C LYS A 31 -1.50 0.13 -10.16
N ILE A 32 -1.49 1.44 -9.98
CA ILE A 32 -0.57 2.19 -9.13
C ILE A 32 -1.35 2.88 -8.02
N LEU A 33 -0.78 2.80 -6.82
CA LEU A 33 -1.20 3.57 -5.66
C LEU A 33 -0.29 4.80 -5.47
N LYS A 34 -0.88 5.99 -5.50
CA LYS A 34 -0.18 7.25 -5.19
C LYS A 34 -0.15 7.46 -3.68
N VAL A 35 1.03 7.35 -3.09
CA VAL A 35 1.22 7.44 -1.64
C VAL A 35 1.87 8.77 -1.28
N HIS A 36 1.11 9.66 -0.65
CA HIS A 36 1.60 10.95 -0.17
C HIS A 36 2.41 10.77 1.13
N ARG A 37 3.67 11.20 1.12
CA ARG A 37 4.65 11.05 2.21
C ARG A 37 5.00 12.43 2.79
N SER A 38 4.65 12.67 4.06
CA SER A 38 4.82 13.97 4.77
C SER A 38 4.10 15.14 4.05
N LYS A 39 4.07 16.34 4.65
CA LYS A 39 3.34 17.54 4.16
C LYS A 39 3.59 17.82 2.65
N GLY A 40 2.77 17.23 1.79
CA GLY A 40 2.52 17.54 0.37
C GLY A 40 3.61 17.21 -0.66
N GLN A 41 4.91 17.21 -0.32
CA GLN A 41 5.94 17.36 -1.35
C GLN A 41 6.52 16.07 -1.95
N ASN A 42 6.31 14.91 -1.32
CA ASN A 42 6.85 13.64 -1.83
C ASN A 42 5.73 12.62 -2.03
N VAL A 43 5.43 12.32 -3.29
CA VAL A 43 4.50 11.25 -3.67
C VAL A 43 5.32 10.07 -4.19
N SER A 44 5.14 8.89 -3.62
CA SER A 44 5.65 7.64 -4.19
C SER A 44 4.56 6.99 -5.03
N GLU A 45 4.95 6.39 -6.14
CA GLU A 45 4.07 5.55 -6.97
C GLU A 45 4.38 4.10 -6.65
N VAL A 46 3.42 3.40 -6.06
CA VAL A 46 3.57 2.01 -5.64
C VAL A 46 2.67 1.14 -6.51
N PRO A 47 3.22 0.48 -7.55
CA PRO A 47 2.48 -0.56 -8.26
C PRO A 47 2.09 -1.70 -7.32
N LEU A 48 0.87 -2.22 -7.49
CA LEU A 48 0.38 -3.39 -6.76
C LEU A 48 0.43 -4.63 -7.65
N SER A 49 0.82 -5.76 -7.07
CA SER A 49 0.71 -7.07 -7.73
C SER A 49 -0.74 -7.37 -8.11
N ARG A 50 -0.96 -8.24 -9.09
CA ARG A 50 -2.29 -8.64 -9.56
C ARG A 50 -3.16 -9.19 -8.43
N GLU A 51 -2.55 -9.93 -7.51
CA GLU A 51 -3.23 -10.43 -6.31
C GLU A 51 -3.72 -9.28 -5.41
N ALA A 52 -2.84 -8.31 -5.11
CA ALA A 52 -3.23 -7.16 -4.29
C ALA A 52 -4.26 -6.27 -4.99
N ARG A 53 -4.15 -6.09 -6.31
CA ARG A 53 -5.16 -5.44 -7.15
C ARG A 53 -6.52 -6.11 -6.99
N SER A 54 -6.57 -7.44 -7.14
CA SER A 54 -7.80 -8.22 -7.02
C SER A 54 -8.45 -8.06 -5.64
N HIS A 55 -7.67 -8.13 -4.56
CA HIS A 55 -8.19 -7.94 -3.21
C HIS A 55 -8.69 -6.51 -2.94
N LEU A 56 -7.99 -5.49 -3.47
CA LEU A 56 -8.42 -4.10 -3.38
C LEU A 56 -9.72 -3.85 -4.14
N GLU A 57 -9.80 -4.29 -5.39
CA GLU A 57 -11.00 -4.14 -6.21
C GLU A 57 -12.21 -4.87 -5.61
N THR A 58 -12.02 -6.11 -5.14
CA THR A 58 -13.09 -6.87 -4.45
C THR A 58 -13.62 -6.12 -3.23
N TYR A 59 -12.73 -5.47 -2.48
CA TYR A 59 -13.13 -4.69 -1.31
C TYR A 59 -13.86 -3.39 -1.70
N LEU A 60 -13.38 -2.67 -2.71
CA LEU A 60 -14.06 -1.46 -3.21
C LEU A 60 -15.43 -1.79 -3.84
N GLU A 61 -15.55 -2.92 -4.52
CA GLU A 61 -16.81 -3.38 -5.09
C GLU A 61 -17.82 -3.72 -3.99
N TRP A 62 -17.39 -4.45 -2.95
CA TRP A 62 -18.25 -4.67 -1.79
C TRP A 62 -18.70 -3.35 -1.15
N ARG A 63 -17.81 -2.35 -1.06
CA ARG A 63 -18.16 -1.02 -0.54
C ARG A 63 -19.26 -0.35 -1.36
N ARG A 64 -19.18 -0.42 -2.69
CA ARG A 64 -20.23 0.07 -3.61
C ARG A 64 -21.57 -0.65 -3.36
N GLN A 65 -21.53 -1.96 -3.18
CA GLN A 65 -22.74 -2.76 -2.92
C GLN A 65 -23.41 -2.42 -1.58
N GLN A 66 -22.63 -2.01 -0.57
CA GLN A 66 -23.20 -1.56 0.71
C GLN A 66 -23.85 -0.17 0.59
N GLY A 67 -23.33 0.69 -0.28
CA GLY A 67 -23.81 2.06 -0.47
C GLY A 67 -23.69 2.93 0.79
N GLY A 68 -24.35 4.11 0.75
CA GLY A 68 -24.43 5.03 1.88
C GLY A 68 -23.05 5.43 2.43
N MET A 69 -22.84 5.27 3.74
CA MET A 69 -21.56 5.62 4.38
C MET A 69 -20.37 4.73 3.98
N PHE A 70 -20.62 3.62 3.27
CA PHE A 70 -19.58 2.73 2.79
C PHE A 70 -19.17 3.04 1.35
N GLU A 71 -19.91 3.86 0.62
CA GLU A 71 -19.63 4.17 -0.79
C GLU A 71 -18.18 4.67 -1.00
N PRO A 72 -17.40 4.09 -1.94
CA PRO A 72 -16.01 4.46 -2.18
C PRO A 72 -15.91 5.68 -3.12
N LEU A 73 -16.35 6.84 -2.63
CA LEU A 73 -16.16 8.11 -3.33
C LEU A 73 -14.67 8.50 -3.39
N PRO A 74 -14.21 9.30 -4.38
CA PRO A 74 -12.81 9.68 -4.56
C PRO A 74 -12.10 10.16 -3.27
N GLU A 75 -12.72 11.09 -2.56
CA GLU A 75 -12.20 11.70 -1.32
C GLU A 75 -12.41 10.84 -0.07
N SER A 76 -13.16 9.74 -0.19
CA SER A 76 -13.45 8.87 0.94
C SER A 76 -12.19 8.09 1.36
N PRO A 77 -12.06 7.75 2.66
CA PRO A 77 -10.96 6.89 3.12
C PRO A 77 -10.94 5.59 2.33
N MET A 78 -9.76 5.16 1.87
CA MET A 78 -9.63 3.88 1.19
C MET A 78 -10.06 2.74 2.11
N PHE A 79 -9.48 2.69 3.31
CA PHE A 79 -9.77 1.64 4.30
C PHE A 79 -10.65 2.15 5.42
N LEU A 80 -11.71 1.38 5.72
CA LEU A 80 -12.66 1.67 6.78
C LEU A 80 -12.37 0.84 8.02
N ALA A 81 -12.71 1.38 9.19
CA ALA A 81 -12.60 0.68 10.44
C ALA A 81 -13.59 -0.51 10.50
N GLN A 82 -13.13 -1.63 11.04
CA GLN A 82 -13.90 -2.88 11.14
C GLN A 82 -14.66 -3.02 12.46
N ASP A 83 -14.45 -2.10 13.41
CA ASP A 83 -15.16 -2.11 14.69
C ASP A 83 -16.55 -1.50 14.51
N PRO A 84 -17.63 -2.15 15.00
CA PRO A 84 -19.00 -1.68 14.85
C PRO A 84 -19.23 -0.23 15.31
N LYS A 85 -18.50 0.25 16.32
CA LYS A 85 -18.64 1.61 16.87
C LYS A 85 -18.04 2.68 15.96
N SER A 86 -17.21 2.29 15.00
CA SER A 86 -16.51 3.17 14.07
C SER A 86 -16.75 2.76 12.61
N ALA A 87 -17.78 1.96 12.35
CA ALA A 87 -18.14 1.54 11.00
C ALA A 87 -18.34 2.76 10.09
N GLY A 88 -17.84 2.68 8.86
CA GLY A 88 -17.86 3.80 7.90
C GLY A 88 -16.78 4.87 8.14
N GLN A 89 -16.05 4.83 9.26
CA GLN A 89 -14.96 5.78 9.52
C GLN A 89 -13.62 5.27 8.98
N ARG A 90 -12.67 6.19 8.76
CA ARG A 90 -11.29 5.87 8.36
C ARG A 90 -10.64 4.89 9.34
N LEU A 91 -10.02 3.83 8.80
CA LEU A 91 -9.14 2.99 9.58
C LEU A 91 -7.88 3.76 9.97
N GLY A 92 -7.79 4.16 11.24
CA GLY A 92 -6.61 4.84 11.76
C GLY A 92 -5.43 3.89 12.02
N TYR A 93 -4.25 4.49 12.22
CA TYR A 93 -2.99 3.78 12.51
C TYR A 93 -3.11 2.73 13.62
N LYS A 94 -3.72 3.09 14.76
CA LYS A 94 -3.92 2.15 15.88
C LYS A 94 -4.85 1.00 15.50
N GLY A 95 -5.89 1.28 14.71
CA GLY A 95 -6.83 0.28 14.20
C GLY A 95 -6.14 -0.73 13.30
N LEU A 96 -5.36 -0.24 12.34
CA LEU A 96 -4.54 -1.07 11.44
C LEU A 96 -3.56 -1.93 12.24
N HIS A 97 -2.84 -1.34 13.19
CA HIS A 97 -1.88 -2.08 14.01
C HIS A 97 -2.54 -3.18 14.85
N ARG A 98 -3.71 -2.92 15.45
CA ARG A 98 -4.48 -3.93 16.18
C ARG A 98 -4.96 -5.05 15.25
N MET A 99 -5.48 -4.70 14.08
CA MET A 99 -5.93 -5.67 13.08
C MET A 99 -4.78 -6.59 12.66
N VAL A 100 -3.61 -6.05 12.33
CA VAL A 100 -2.44 -6.85 11.95
C VAL A 100 -1.98 -7.76 13.10
N LYS A 101 -1.92 -7.27 14.33
CA LYS A 101 -1.58 -8.11 15.49
C LYS A 101 -2.57 -9.27 15.67
N LYS A 102 -3.87 -9.00 15.49
CA LYS A 102 -4.92 -10.03 15.56
C LYS A 102 -4.74 -11.08 14.48
N LEU A 103 -4.42 -10.68 13.25
CA LEU A 103 -4.12 -11.61 12.16
C LEU A 103 -2.89 -12.47 12.47
N GLY A 104 -1.83 -11.88 13.04
CA GLY A 104 -0.65 -12.64 13.47
C GLY A 104 -0.99 -13.72 14.49
N ALA A 105 -1.78 -13.37 15.50
CA ALA A 105 -2.24 -14.33 16.51
C ALA A 105 -3.06 -15.49 15.90
N ILE A 106 -3.95 -15.19 14.95
CA ILE A 106 -4.76 -16.21 14.25
C ILE A 106 -3.88 -17.11 13.38
N ALA A 107 -2.89 -16.53 12.70
CA ALA A 107 -1.99 -17.25 11.79
C ALA A 107 -0.83 -17.97 12.51
N GLY A 108 -0.70 -17.84 13.84
CA GLY A 108 0.45 -18.37 14.58
C GLY A 108 1.78 -17.65 14.26
N VAL A 109 1.72 -16.41 13.78
CA VAL A 109 2.91 -15.59 13.46
C VAL A 109 3.17 -14.63 14.61
N GLU A 110 4.21 -14.91 15.38
CA GLU A 110 4.65 -14.06 16.48
C GLU A 110 5.11 -12.68 15.98
N ASP A 111 4.88 -11.64 16.79
CA ASP A 111 5.31 -10.27 16.53
C ASP A 111 4.90 -9.67 15.17
N LEU A 112 3.86 -10.20 14.52
CA LEU A 112 3.36 -9.64 13.27
C LEU A 112 2.88 -8.20 13.50
N ASN A 113 3.47 -7.28 12.73
CA ASN A 113 3.14 -5.87 12.77
C ASN A 113 3.40 -5.23 11.39
N PRO A 114 2.86 -4.03 11.13
CA PRO A 114 3.04 -3.37 9.83
C PRO A 114 4.50 -3.14 9.42
N HIS A 115 5.40 -2.96 10.40
CA HIS A 115 6.83 -2.79 10.11
C HIS A 115 7.46 -4.10 9.59
N ARG A 116 7.00 -5.28 10.05
CA ARG A 116 7.47 -6.57 9.49
C ARG A 116 7.08 -6.72 8.02
N PHE A 117 5.85 -6.38 7.63
CA PHE A 117 5.44 -6.37 6.21
C PHE A 117 6.37 -5.50 5.37
N ARG A 118 6.67 -4.29 5.85
CA ARG A 118 7.57 -3.37 5.17
C ARG A 118 9.01 -3.89 5.07
N HIS A 119 9.52 -4.54 6.12
CA HIS A 119 10.84 -5.15 6.09
C HIS A 119 10.89 -6.29 5.07
N THR A 120 9.90 -7.19 5.11
CA THR A 120 9.78 -8.31 4.17
C THR A 120 9.73 -7.81 2.73
N PHE A 121 8.94 -6.77 2.45
CA PHE A 121 8.92 -6.15 1.12
C PHE A 121 10.31 -5.68 0.68
N GLY A 122 11.02 -4.94 1.54
CA GLY A 122 12.36 -4.45 1.21
C GLY A 122 13.36 -5.58 0.93
N THR A 123 13.31 -6.67 1.73
CA THR A 123 14.11 -7.87 1.47
C THR A 123 13.75 -8.54 0.14
N GLU A 124 12.46 -8.67 -0.15
CA GLU A 124 11.97 -9.37 -1.33
C GLU A 124 12.29 -8.63 -2.63
N VAL A 125 12.13 -7.31 -2.63
CA VAL A 125 12.50 -6.44 -3.76
C VAL A 125 13.98 -6.63 -4.13
N ILE A 126 14.86 -6.63 -3.13
CA ILE A 126 16.30 -6.86 -3.34
C ILE A 126 16.58 -8.29 -3.81
N ARG A 127 15.93 -9.30 -3.22
CA ARG A 127 16.09 -10.71 -3.62
C ARG A 127 15.68 -10.97 -5.06
N ARG A 128 14.70 -10.23 -5.57
CA ARG A 128 14.25 -10.31 -6.97
C ARG A 128 15.11 -9.48 -7.93
N GLY A 129 16.23 -8.92 -7.46
CA GLY A 129 17.19 -8.20 -8.30
C GLY A 129 16.80 -6.76 -8.62
N VAL A 130 15.82 -6.19 -7.92
CA VAL A 130 15.51 -4.76 -8.08
C VAL A 130 16.58 -3.92 -7.41
N ASP A 131 17.03 -2.87 -8.09
CA ASP A 131 18.00 -1.91 -7.56
C ASP A 131 17.53 -1.41 -6.17
N PRO A 132 18.38 -1.47 -5.12
CA PRO A 132 18.03 -1.01 -3.78
C PRO A 132 17.50 0.43 -3.73
N LEU A 133 17.85 1.26 -4.70
CA LEU A 133 17.43 2.65 -4.82
C LEU A 133 15.98 2.75 -5.32
N PHE A 134 15.58 1.88 -6.23
CA PHE A 134 14.18 1.71 -6.61
C PHE A 134 13.36 1.15 -5.45
N GLY A 135 13.89 0.17 -4.71
CA GLY A 135 13.26 -0.33 -3.48
C GLY A 135 13.04 0.79 -2.44
N LYS A 136 14.04 1.63 -2.20
CA LYS A 136 13.92 2.80 -1.33
C LYS A 136 12.86 3.80 -1.81
N GLU A 137 12.73 4.01 -3.13
CA GLU A 137 11.73 4.90 -3.71
C GLU A 137 10.29 4.39 -3.50
N LEU A 138 10.05 3.11 -3.78
CA LEU A 138 8.77 2.43 -3.56
C LEU A 138 8.36 2.52 -2.08
N MET A 139 9.35 2.34 -1.20
CA MET A 139 9.18 2.46 0.24
C MET A 139 9.11 3.91 0.73
N GLY A 140 9.30 4.93 -0.11
CA GLY A 140 9.30 6.34 0.32
C GLY A 140 10.37 6.66 1.37
N ILE A 141 11.52 5.97 1.32
CA ILE A 141 12.70 6.28 2.14
C ILE A 141 13.35 7.53 1.53
N LYS A 142 13.64 8.55 2.37
CA LYS A 142 14.28 9.79 1.90
C LYS A 142 15.57 9.44 1.18
N ARG A 143 15.73 10.00 -0.02
CA ARG A 143 16.97 9.89 -0.79
C ARG A 143 18.03 10.80 -0.16
N ASP A 144 19.26 10.29 -0.05
CA ASP A 144 20.40 11.14 0.32
C ASP A 144 20.70 12.16 -0.81
N ARG A 145 21.45 13.21 -0.49
CA ARG A 145 21.78 14.32 -1.42
C ARG A 145 22.41 13.84 -2.75
N VAL A 146 23.00 12.65 -2.74
CA VAL A 146 23.65 11.98 -3.89
C VAL A 146 22.66 11.62 -5.03
N PHE A 147 21.35 11.56 -4.77
CA PHE A 147 20.32 11.17 -5.75
C PHE A 147 19.83 12.28 -6.69
N GLN A 148 20.39 13.49 -6.59
CA GLN A 148 19.90 14.66 -7.31
C GLN A 148 20.16 14.66 -8.83
N ARG A 149 20.82 13.62 -9.36
CA ARG A 149 21.10 13.50 -10.81
C ARG A 149 19.90 13.06 -11.67
N TYR A 150 18.85 12.48 -11.08
CA TYR A 150 17.68 12.00 -11.85
C TYR A 150 16.48 12.95 -11.71
N THR A 151 15.79 13.20 -12.81
CA THR A 151 14.45 13.81 -12.79
C THR A 151 13.51 12.92 -11.97
N LYS A 152 12.87 13.51 -10.95
CA LYS A 152 12.06 12.76 -9.96
C LYS A 152 10.97 11.89 -10.60
N GLY A 153 10.38 12.33 -11.71
CA GLY A 153 9.34 11.59 -12.43
C GLY A 153 9.86 10.30 -13.07
N VAL A 154 10.89 10.42 -13.93
CA VAL A 154 11.51 9.27 -14.62
C VAL A 154 11.99 8.21 -13.64
N PHE A 155 12.55 8.63 -12.50
CA PHE A 155 13.03 7.69 -11.48
C PHE A 155 11.89 6.90 -10.81
N LYS A 156 10.72 7.52 -10.58
CA LYS A 156 9.56 6.83 -10.00
C LYS A 156 9.01 5.78 -10.96
N GLN A 157 8.88 6.16 -12.23
CA GLN A 157 8.41 5.27 -13.28
C GLN A 157 9.36 4.07 -13.42
N ALA A 158 10.67 4.32 -13.52
CA ALA A 158 11.67 3.24 -13.59
C ALA A 158 11.63 2.30 -12.37
N ALA A 159 11.40 2.85 -11.17
CA ALA A 159 11.25 2.04 -9.96
C ALA A 159 10.00 1.15 -10.00
N ALA A 160 8.87 1.69 -10.50
CA ALA A 160 7.63 0.94 -10.65
C ALA A 160 7.77 -0.18 -11.70
N GLU A 161 8.34 0.13 -12.87
CA GLU A 161 8.62 -0.82 -13.95
C GLU A 161 9.56 -1.94 -13.50
N ALA A 162 10.66 -1.59 -12.82
CA ALA A 162 11.61 -2.57 -12.31
C ALA A 162 10.97 -3.54 -11.31
N TYR A 163 10.09 -3.04 -10.43
CA TYR A 163 9.37 -3.90 -9.49
C TYR A 163 8.38 -4.83 -10.20
N LEU A 164 7.56 -4.32 -11.12
CA LEU A 164 6.60 -5.13 -11.87
C LEU A 164 7.30 -6.24 -12.67
N LYS A 165 8.40 -5.91 -13.34
CA LYS A 165 9.25 -6.90 -14.02
C LYS A 165 9.77 -7.96 -13.06
N ALA A 166 10.25 -7.56 -11.89
CA ALA A 166 10.78 -8.47 -10.88
C ALA A 166 9.74 -9.43 -10.27
N ILE A 167 8.45 -9.08 -10.33
CA ILE A 167 7.34 -9.97 -9.95
C ILE A 167 6.69 -10.69 -11.14
N GLY A 168 7.22 -10.52 -12.36
CA GLY A 168 6.69 -11.16 -13.57
C GLY A 168 5.38 -10.55 -14.09
N GLU A 169 5.13 -9.28 -13.78
CA GLU A 169 3.93 -8.54 -14.14
C GLU A 169 4.25 -7.29 -14.98
N ASP A 170 5.21 -7.38 -15.91
CA ASP A 170 5.54 -6.30 -16.85
C ASP A 170 4.50 -6.13 -17.96
N GLU A 171 3.24 -5.93 -17.57
CA GLU A 171 2.25 -5.37 -18.48
C GLU A 171 2.67 -3.92 -18.76
N ASN A 172 2.80 -3.52 -20.03
CA ASN A 172 3.10 -2.13 -20.44
C ASN A 172 2.33 -1.15 -19.54
N LEU A 173 3.06 -0.32 -18.80
CA LEU A 173 2.53 0.66 -17.85
C LEU A 173 1.91 1.85 -18.58
#